data_AF-A0A238EYQ8-F1
#
_entry.id   AF-A0A238EYQ8-F1
#
_cell.length_a   1.000
_cell.length_b   1.000
_cell.length_c   1.000
_cell.angle_alpha   90.00
_cell.angle_beta   90.00
_cell.angle_gamma   90.00
#
_symmetry.space_group_name_H-M   'P 1'
#
loop_
_entity.id
_entity.type
_entity.pdbx_description
1 polymer ?
#
loop_
_entity_poly.entity_id
_entity_poly.type
_entity_poly.pdbx_seq_one_letter_code
_entity_poly.pdbx_strand_id
1 'polypeptide(L)'
;MIQCTITSARNFANLPFAQIRSLDCGSLRPDGFPLQQIHPRTILSTSQEMFEFVACATNEPVLFNMETKINPDFKNETRSPEDFVDAFVKVLKEVGKDRIDRVVHQNFGWRALVYSKEVMPGVEDGGTVPEGSDTGNLTTHGVGAGNWLGGVDSDTFSGSTPQERVAQAAASIKADVLSPVWNGVRKPFDGE
;
A
#
# COMPACT_ATOMS: atom_id res chain seq x y z
N MET A 1 0.52 -1.80 -14.56
CA MET A 1 1.37 -2.63 -13.66
C MET A 1 2.76 -2.68 -14.30
N ILE A 2 3.85 -2.48 -13.55
CA ILE A 2 5.21 -2.59 -14.11
C ILE A 2 5.62 -4.07 -14.02
N GLN A 3 6.12 -4.63 -15.13
CA GLN A 3 6.57 -6.01 -15.19
C GLN A 3 8.08 -6.08 -15.40
N CYS A 4 8.76 -6.68 -14.43
CA CYS A 4 10.21 -6.86 -14.44
C CYS A 4 10.58 -8.28 -14.88
N THR A 5 11.65 -8.39 -15.66
CA THR A 5 12.24 -9.69 -16.02
C THR A 5 13.08 -10.22 -14.86
N ILE A 6 12.63 -11.30 -14.23
CA ILE A 6 13.41 -12.05 -13.23
C ILE A 6 13.76 -13.41 -13.84
N THR A 7 15.03 -13.77 -13.84
CA THR A 7 15.54 -15.02 -14.45
C THR A 7 15.23 -16.30 -13.64
N SER A 8 14.60 -16.17 -12.46
CA SER A 8 14.27 -17.29 -11.56
C SER A 8 13.15 -16.89 -10.60
N ALA A 9 12.18 -17.77 -10.31
CA ALA A 9 11.15 -17.52 -9.30
C ALA A 9 11.77 -17.35 -7.90
N ARG A 10 11.95 -16.10 -7.46
CA ARG A 10 12.44 -15.73 -6.13
C ARG A 10 11.51 -14.67 -5.55
N ASN A 11 11.25 -14.77 -4.25
CA ASN A 11 10.49 -13.75 -3.55
C ASN A 11 11.29 -12.43 -3.51
N PHE A 12 10.64 -11.32 -3.87
CA PHE A 12 11.26 -9.99 -3.94
C PHE A 12 11.91 -9.56 -2.62
N ALA A 13 11.30 -9.89 -1.48
CA ALA A 13 11.80 -9.56 -0.14
C ALA A 13 13.16 -10.20 0.20
N ASN A 14 13.55 -11.24 -0.55
CA ASN A 14 14.79 -11.99 -0.36
C ASN A 14 15.84 -11.73 -1.45
N LEU A 15 15.57 -10.82 -2.39
CA LEU A 15 16.55 -10.44 -3.40
C LEU A 15 17.57 -9.43 -2.82
N PRO A 16 18.88 -9.65 -2.99
CA PRO A 16 19.88 -8.62 -2.72
C PRO A 16 19.62 -7.38 -3.56
N PHE A 17 19.90 -6.19 -3.02
CA PHE A 17 19.68 -4.92 -3.72
C PHE A 17 20.34 -4.87 -5.11
N ALA A 18 21.56 -5.40 -5.26
CA ALA A 18 22.24 -5.47 -6.54
C ALA A 18 21.48 -6.29 -7.60
N GLN A 19 20.75 -7.34 -7.17
CA GLN A 19 19.91 -8.12 -8.08
C GLN A 19 18.66 -7.33 -8.46
N ILE A 20 18.01 -6.66 -7.51
CA ILE A 20 16.85 -5.78 -7.78
C ILE A 20 17.23 -4.70 -8.80
N ARG A 21 18.41 -4.10 -8.65
CA ARG A 21 18.94 -3.08 -9.58
C ARG A 21 19.36 -3.60 -10.95
N SER A 22 19.44 -4.92 -11.12
CA SER A 22 19.76 -5.55 -12.41
C SER A 22 18.51 -5.92 -13.23
N LEU A 23 17.32 -5.79 -12.65
CA LEU A 23 16.06 -6.17 -13.32
C LEU A 23 15.71 -5.18 -14.43
N ASP A 24 15.38 -5.70 -15.62
CA ASP A 24 14.78 -4.89 -16.69
C ASP A 24 13.26 -4.90 -16.54
N CYS A 25 12.72 -3.73 -16.22
CA CYS A 25 11.32 -3.44 -15.95
C CYS A 25 10.66 -2.59 -17.04
N GLY A 26 11.32 -2.41 -18.17
CA GLY A 26 10.82 -1.60 -19.28
C GLY A 26 10.76 -2.31 -20.61
N SER A 27 11.38 -3.49 -20.77
CA SER A 27 11.32 -4.29 -22.00
C SER A 27 10.00 -5.06 -22.19
N LEU A 28 9.25 -5.31 -21.12
CA LEU A 28 8.00 -6.06 -21.19
C LEU A 28 6.80 -5.11 -21.29
N ARG A 29 5.89 -5.42 -22.23
CA ARG A 29 4.55 -4.85 -22.26
C ARG A 29 3.59 -5.83 -21.59
N PRO A 30 2.96 -5.49 -20.45
CA PRO A 30 1.99 -6.36 -19.81
C PRO A 30 0.73 -6.53 -20.66
N ASP A 31 0.12 -7.71 -20.58
CA ASP A 31 -1.18 -7.98 -21.18
C ASP A 31 -2.24 -7.02 -20.61
N GLY A 32 -3.15 -6.55 -21.47
CA GLY A 32 -4.17 -5.56 -21.10
C GLY A 32 -3.70 -4.09 -21.14
N PHE A 33 -2.41 -3.83 -21.41
CA PHE A 33 -1.87 -2.47 -21.55
C PHE A 33 -1.25 -2.23 -22.95
N PRO A 34 -2.04 -2.35 -24.05
CA PRO A 34 -1.50 -2.34 -25.42
C PRO A 34 -0.82 -1.02 -25.82
N LEU A 35 -1.23 0.09 -25.20
CA LEU A 35 -0.67 1.42 -25.46
C LEU A 35 0.57 1.75 -24.62
N GLN A 36 0.98 0.85 -23.70
CA GLN A 36 2.17 1.09 -22.88
C GLN A 36 3.43 1.13 -23.76
N GLN A 37 4.17 2.24 -23.65
CA GLN A 37 5.46 2.40 -24.30
C GLN A 37 6.50 1.51 -23.61
N ILE A 38 7.37 0.89 -24.41
CA ILE A 38 8.44 0.01 -23.95
C ILE A 38 9.72 0.86 -23.90
N HIS A 39 10.42 0.82 -22.77
CA HIS A 39 11.69 1.49 -22.55
C HIS A 39 12.72 0.46 -22.09
N PRO A 40 13.38 -0.26 -23.01
CA PRO A 40 14.26 -1.36 -22.65
C PRO A 40 15.37 -0.94 -21.69
N ARG A 41 15.70 -1.81 -20.73
CA ARG A 41 16.71 -1.59 -19.66
C ARG A 41 16.29 -0.57 -18.59
N THR A 42 15.00 -0.23 -18.50
CA THR A 42 14.51 0.57 -17.37
C THR A 42 14.65 -0.24 -16.08
N ILE A 43 15.33 0.31 -15.08
CA ILE A 43 15.53 -0.34 -13.78
C ILE A 43 14.53 0.18 -12.75
N LEU A 44 14.32 -0.56 -11.65
CA LEU A 44 13.50 -0.09 -10.53
C LEU A 44 14.20 1.05 -9.78
N SER A 45 13.54 2.20 -9.71
CA SER A 45 13.96 3.31 -8.86
C SER A 45 13.76 3.01 -7.38
N THR A 46 14.70 3.47 -6.56
CA THR A 46 14.50 3.59 -5.11
C THR A 46 13.54 4.73 -4.80
N SER A 47 12.96 4.73 -3.60
CA SER A 47 12.13 5.85 -3.14
C SER A 47 12.92 7.16 -3.09
N GLN A 48 14.19 7.13 -2.70
CA GLN A 48 15.06 8.30 -2.69
C GLN A 48 15.25 8.88 -4.11
N GLU A 49 15.60 8.04 -5.09
CA GLU A 49 15.73 8.47 -6.50
C GLU A 49 14.42 9.05 -7.06
N MET A 50 13.26 8.56 -6.61
CA MET A 50 11.96 9.11 -6.98
C MET A 50 11.77 10.54 -6.42
N PHE A 51 12.08 10.76 -5.15
CA PHE A 51 12.01 12.11 -4.56
C PHE A 51 12.99 13.09 -5.22
N GLU A 52 14.22 12.65 -5.50
CA GLU A 52 15.23 13.43 -6.21
C GLU A 52 14.77 13.78 -7.63
N PHE A 53 14.18 12.82 -8.35
CA PHE A 53 13.60 13.06 -9.67
C PHE A 53 12.50 14.12 -9.63
N VAL A 54 11.54 14.01 -8.69
CA VAL A 54 10.44 14.98 -8.59
C VAL A 54 10.96 16.38 -8.27
N ALA A 55 11.95 16.50 -7.38
CA ALA A 55 12.57 17.78 -7.07
C ALA A 55 13.31 18.40 -8.26
N CYS A 56 13.86 17.57 -9.16
CA CYS A 56 14.50 18.01 -10.40
C CYS A 56 13.48 18.39 -11.48
N ALA A 57 12.39 17.63 -11.59
CA ALA A 57 11.40 17.76 -12.66
C ALA A 57 10.46 18.95 -12.47
N THR A 58 10.19 19.36 -11.23
CA THR A 58 9.25 20.45 -10.94
C THR A 58 9.51 21.13 -9.60
N ASN A 59 9.17 22.42 -9.52
CA ASN A 59 9.11 23.19 -8.28
C ASN A 59 7.71 23.19 -7.64
N GLU A 60 6.71 22.62 -8.32
CA GLU A 60 5.36 22.52 -7.79
C GLU A 60 5.29 21.57 -6.58
N PRO A 61 4.41 21.84 -5.60
CA PRO A 61 4.23 20.97 -4.45
C PRO A 61 3.49 19.68 -4.83
N VAL A 62 4.24 18.65 -5.22
CA VAL A 62 3.68 17.31 -5.51
C VAL A 62 3.28 16.60 -4.21
N LEU A 63 2.06 16.06 -4.17
CA LEU A 63 1.62 15.15 -3.10
C LEU A 63 2.00 13.70 -3.46
N PHE A 64 2.42 12.92 -2.48
CA PHE A 64 2.86 11.54 -2.66
C PHE A 64 1.93 10.59 -1.91
N ASN A 65 1.31 9.66 -2.62
CA ASN A 65 0.71 8.50 -2.00
C ASN A 65 1.70 7.34 -2.08
N MET A 66 2.20 6.88 -0.93
CA MET A 66 3.23 5.85 -0.84
C MET A 66 2.66 4.61 -0.12
N GLU A 67 2.52 3.52 -0.86
CA GLU A 67 1.97 2.28 -0.31
C GLU A 67 3.06 1.30 0.12
N THR A 68 3.11 0.94 1.41
CA THR A 68 3.97 -0.16 1.87
C THR A 68 3.24 -1.50 1.67
N LYS A 69 3.82 -2.39 0.87
CA LYS A 69 3.19 -3.65 0.44
C LYS A 69 3.48 -4.78 1.43
N ILE A 70 2.70 -4.85 2.51
CA ILE A 70 2.79 -5.90 3.53
C ILE A 70 1.60 -6.84 3.38
N ASN A 71 1.85 -8.14 3.42
CA ASN A 71 0.81 -9.16 3.41
C ASN A 71 0.70 -9.79 4.81
N PRO A 72 -0.39 -9.56 5.55
CA PRO A 72 -0.55 -10.07 6.91
C PRO A 72 -0.79 -11.58 6.97
N ASP A 73 -1.30 -12.19 5.89
CA ASP A 73 -1.56 -13.63 5.79
C ASP A 73 -0.30 -14.41 5.37
N PHE A 74 0.58 -13.80 4.58
CA PHE A 74 1.81 -14.42 4.06
C PHE A 74 3.06 -13.75 4.62
N LYS A 75 3.31 -13.93 5.92
CA LYS A 75 4.41 -13.29 6.67
C LYS A 75 5.82 -13.63 6.17
N ASN A 76 6.00 -14.73 5.44
CA ASN A 76 7.29 -15.11 4.86
C ASN A 76 7.51 -14.53 3.46
N GLU A 77 6.49 -13.90 2.87
CA GLU A 77 6.57 -13.32 1.53
C GLU A 77 6.82 -11.81 1.54
N THR A 78 6.64 -11.17 2.69
CA THR A 78 6.88 -9.74 2.92
C THR A 78 7.68 -9.54 4.21
N ARG A 79 8.26 -8.35 4.40
CA ARG A 79 8.89 -7.99 5.67
C ARG A 79 7.82 -7.69 6.73
N SER A 80 8.20 -7.71 8.00
CA SER A 80 7.27 -7.35 9.07
C SER A 80 6.82 -5.88 8.94
N PRO A 81 5.66 -5.50 9.54
CA PRO A 81 5.26 -4.11 9.63
C PRO A 81 6.36 -3.20 10.17
N GLU A 82 7.05 -3.64 11.23
CA GLU A 82 8.10 -2.88 11.89
C GLU A 82 9.30 -2.67 10.95
N ASP A 83 9.81 -3.74 10.33
CA ASP A 83 10.93 -3.69 9.40
C ASP A 83 10.65 -2.75 8.21
N PHE A 84 9.43 -2.83 7.64
CA PHE A 84 9.08 -2.05 6.45
C PHE A 84 8.85 -0.57 6.81
N VAL A 85 8.11 -0.29 7.87
CA VAL A 85 7.82 1.08 8.29
C VAL A 85 9.09 1.78 8.77
N ASP A 86 9.99 1.10 9.48
CA ASP A 86 11.27 1.70 9.89
C ASP A 86 12.12 2.09 8.67
N ALA A 87 12.15 1.24 7.64
CA ALA A 87 12.84 1.54 6.38
C ALA A 87 12.18 2.72 5.63
N PHE A 88 10.85 2.78 5.61
CA PHE A 88 10.09 3.89 5.03
C PHE A 88 10.35 5.21 5.77
N VAL A 89 10.27 5.21 7.10
CA VAL A 89 10.56 6.34 7.99
C VAL A 89 11.99 6.84 7.79
N LYS A 90 12.96 5.93 7.61
CA LYS A 90 14.34 6.30 7.32
C LYS A 90 14.44 7.11 6.02
N VAL A 91 13.82 6.66 4.94
CA VAL A 91 13.79 7.40 3.67
C VAL A 91 13.13 8.77 3.84
N LEU A 92 12.00 8.84 4.54
CA LEU A 92 11.29 10.09 4.79
C LEU A 92 12.13 11.11 5.57
N LYS A 93 12.89 10.65 6.57
CA LYS A 93 13.81 11.50 7.34
C LYS A 93 14.95 12.04 6.46
N GLU A 94 15.42 11.27 5.49
CA GLU A 94 16.51 11.68 4.58
C GLU A 94 16.06 12.75 3.57
N VAL A 95 14.79 12.74 3.13
CA VAL A 95 14.28 13.73 2.16
C VAL A 95 13.80 15.05 2.78
N GLY A 96 13.75 15.12 4.11
CA GLY A 96 13.47 16.35 4.87
C GLY A 96 11.98 16.64 5.10
N LYS A 97 11.71 17.46 6.12
CA LYS A 97 10.37 17.71 6.66
C LYS A 97 9.37 18.22 5.62
N ASP A 98 9.78 19.14 4.74
CA ASP A 98 8.90 19.72 3.71
C ASP A 98 8.30 18.69 2.74
N ARG A 99 8.92 17.50 2.63
CA ARG A 99 8.43 16.39 1.80
C ARG A 99 7.58 15.43 2.63
N ILE A 100 7.86 15.25 3.92
CA ILE A 100 7.05 14.44 4.85
C ILE A 100 5.62 14.97 4.92
N ASP A 101 5.44 16.29 5.03
CA ASP A 101 4.11 16.94 5.13
C ASP A 101 3.25 16.76 3.84
N ARG A 102 3.81 16.16 2.78
CA ARG A 102 3.12 15.87 1.51
C ARG A 102 3.03 14.38 1.21
N VAL A 103 3.37 13.53 2.17
CA VAL A 103 3.31 12.07 2.04
C VAL A 103 2.10 11.53 2.80
N VAL A 104 1.29 10.74 2.10
CA VAL A 104 0.33 9.82 2.69
C VAL A 104 0.93 8.43 2.64
N HIS A 105 1.12 7.81 3.80
CA HIS A 105 1.50 6.43 3.94
C HIS A 105 0.26 5.55 3.83
N GLN A 106 0.11 4.85 2.71
CA GLN A 106 -1.03 3.98 2.47
C GLN A 106 -0.70 2.52 2.81
N ASN A 107 -1.64 1.79 3.43
CA ASN A 107 -1.47 0.36 3.63
C ASN A 107 -2.81 -0.39 3.72
N PHE A 108 -2.83 -1.64 3.26
CA PHE A 108 -3.95 -2.57 3.44
C PHE A 108 -3.92 -3.31 4.79
N GLY A 109 -2.73 -3.62 5.30
CA GLY A 109 -2.51 -4.24 6.61
C GLY A 109 -2.31 -3.18 7.69
N TRP A 110 -3.38 -2.87 8.42
CA TRP A 110 -3.45 -1.74 9.34
C TRP A 110 -2.46 -1.78 10.52
N ARG A 111 -1.86 -2.94 10.82
CA ARG A 111 -0.75 -3.02 11.79
C ARG A 111 0.40 -2.08 11.44
N ALA A 112 0.68 -1.91 10.15
CA ALA A 112 1.71 -0.99 9.68
C ALA A 112 1.33 0.48 9.93
N LEU A 113 0.05 0.82 9.84
CA LEU A 113 -0.45 2.18 10.11
C LEU A 113 -0.40 2.49 11.60
N VAL A 114 -0.81 1.54 12.45
CA VAL A 114 -0.69 1.67 13.91
C VAL A 114 0.77 1.94 14.29
N TYR A 115 1.71 1.13 13.78
CA TYR A 115 3.12 1.33 14.08
C TYR A 115 3.67 2.63 13.47
N SER A 116 3.27 3.00 12.24
CA SER A 116 3.61 4.29 11.62
C SER A 116 3.22 5.47 12.51
N LYS A 117 2.01 5.46 13.08
CA LYS A 117 1.57 6.48 14.04
C LYS A 117 2.42 6.56 15.30
N GLU A 118 2.96 5.44 15.78
CA GLU A 118 3.83 5.41 16.94
C GLU A 118 5.20 6.02 16.66
N VAL A 119 5.80 5.71 15.50
CA VAL A 119 7.19 6.09 15.20
C VAL A 119 7.35 7.37 14.38
N MET A 120 6.30 7.80 13.66
CA MET A 120 6.27 9.01 12.85
C MET A 120 4.86 9.64 12.83
N PRO A 121 4.37 10.18 13.96
CA PRO A 121 3.02 10.74 14.05
C PRO A 121 2.76 11.96 13.12
N GLY A 122 3.80 12.53 12.50
CA GLY A 122 3.69 13.64 11.56
C GLY A 122 3.43 13.24 10.11
N VAL A 123 3.45 11.94 9.77
CA VAL A 123 3.03 11.46 8.44
C VAL A 123 1.53 11.17 8.46
N GLU A 124 0.84 11.51 7.38
CA GLU A 124 -0.56 11.13 7.19
C GLU A 124 -0.63 9.63 6.87
N ASP A 125 -1.50 8.88 7.54
CA ASP A 125 -1.68 7.44 7.34
C ASP A 125 -3.04 7.16 6.69
N GLY A 126 -3.00 6.56 5.49
CA GLY A 126 -4.15 6.15 4.70
C GLY A 126 -4.45 4.66 4.83
N GLY A 127 -5.54 4.32 5.51
CA GLY A 127 -6.08 2.97 5.52
C GLY A 127 -6.68 2.58 4.18
N THR A 128 -6.34 1.40 3.68
CA THR A 128 -7.05 0.76 2.57
C THR A 128 -7.56 -0.61 3.03
N VAL A 129 -8.65 -1.09 2.44
CA VAL A 129 -9.24 -2.41 2.74
C VAL A 129 -9.23 -3.26 1.47
N PRO A 130 -8.75 -4.52 1.49
CA PRO A 130 -8.61 -5.30 0.26
C PRO A 130 -9.98 -5.68 -0.35
N GLU A 131 -10.13 -5.54 -1.67
CA GLU A 131 -11.31 -5.96 -2.42
C GLU A 131 -11.29 -7.49 -2.66
N GLY A 132 -12.41 -8.18 -2.43
CA GLY A 132 -12.63 -9.55 -2.92
C GLY A 132 -12.96 -10.61 -1.86
N SER A 133 -14.11 -11.26 -2.11
CA SER A 133 -14.78 -12.35 -1.41
C SER A 133 -15.29 -12.04 0.00
N ASP A 134 -16.60 -12.16 0.13
CA ASP A 134 -17.40 -12.01 1.34
C ASP A 134 -16.63 -12.32 2.63
N THR A 135 -16.55 -11.34 3.54
CA THR A 135 -16.09 -11.45 4.94
C THR A 135 -14.60 -11.78 5.21
N GLY A 136 -13.84 -12.36 4.28
CA GLY A 136 -12.50 -12.92 4.56
C GLY A 136 -11.37 -11.91 4.86
N ASN A 137 -11.47 -10.67 4.40
CA ASN A 137 -10.46 -9.62 4.68
C ASN A 137 -10.84 -8.73 5.88
N LEU A 138 -12.14 -8.64 6.20
CA LEU A 138 -12.66 -7.88 7.35
C LEU A 138 -12.64 -8.70 8.64
N THR A 139 -12.63 -10.02 8.50
CA THR A 139 -12.68 -10.99 9.59
C THR A 139 -11.66 -12.09 9.34
N THR A 140 -11.20 -12.79 10.38
CA THR A 140 -10.35 -13.97 10.19
C THR A 140 -11.23 -15.18 9.93
N HIS A 141 -11.31 -15.64 8.67
CA HIS A 141 -12.14 -16.79 8.26
C HIS A 141 -13.66 -16.62 8.48
N GLY A 142 -14.20 -15.41 8.34
CA GLY A 142 -15.63 -15.14 8.44
C GLY A 142 -16.13 -14.76 9.84
N VAL A 143 -15.26 -14.76 10.86
CA VAL A 143 -15.58 -14.38 12.24
C VAL A 143 -14.42 -13.66 12.92
N GLY A 144 -14.72 -12.73 13.83
CA GLY A 144 -13.73 -12.07 14.68
C GLY A 144 -12.81 -11.08 13.96
N ALA A 145 -11.81 -10.60 14.69
CA ALA A 145 -10.83 -9.63 14.20
C ALA A 145 -10.09 -10.08 12.93
N GLY A 146 -10.04 -9.22 11.91
CA GLY A 146 -9.35 -9.49 10.65
C GLY A 146 -7.85 -9.20 10.70
N ASN A 147 -7.05 -10.07 10.09
CA ASN A 147 -5.59 -9.88 9.94
C ASN A 147 -5.22 -8.58 9.22
N TRP A 148 -6.04 -8.15 8.25
CA TRP A 148 -5.85 -6.92 7.49
C TRP A 148 -6.24 -5.66 8.27
N LEU A 149 -7.20 -5.76 9.20
CA LEU A 149 -7.68 -4.63 10.01
C LEU A 149 -6.86 -4.40 11.29
N GLY A 150 -5.62 -4.88 11.34
CA GLY A 150 -4.78 -4.61 12.51
C GLY A 150 -5.15 -5.43 13.75
N GLY A 151 -5.95 -6.50 13.58
CA GLY A 151 -6.54 -7.22 14.71
C GLY A 151 -7.79 -6.53 15.29
N VAL A 152 -8.35 -5.54 14.59
CA VAL A 152 -9.65 -4.96 14.91
C VAL A 152 -10.77 -5.81 14.31
N ASP A 153 -11.81 -6.06 15.11
CA ASP A 153 -13.05 -6.67 14.65
C ASP A 153 -14.05 -5.57 14.29
N SER A 154 -14.25 -5.36 13.00
CA SER A 154 -15.17 -4.32 12.53
C SER A 154 -16.62 -4.57 12.95
N ASP A 155 -17.04 -5.83 13.18
CA ASP A 155 -18.43 -6.13 13.58
C ASP A 155 -18.74 -5.72 15.02
N THR A 156 -17.74 -5.35 15.81
CA THR A 156 -17.92 -4.79 17.16
C THR A 156 -18.31 -3.32 17.18
N PHE A 157 -18.20 -2.61 16.04
CA PHE A 157 -18.52 -1.19 15.94
C PHE A 157 -19.98 -0.96 15.55
N SER A 158 -20.56 0.14 16.01
CA SER A 158 -21.90 0.57 15.60
C SER A 158 -21.90 1.03 14.14
N GLY A 159 -22.91 0.62 13.38
CA GLY A 159 -23.10 1.03 11.98
C GLY A 159 -24.17 0.19 11.31
N SER A 160 -25.07 0.83 10.58
CA SER A 160 -26.12 0.18 9.80
C SER A 160 -25.56 -0.58 8.60
N THR A 161 -24.40 -0.14 8.11
CA THR A 161 -23.70 -0.78 6.98
C THR A 161 -22.31 -1.26 7.39
N PRO A 162 -21.73 -2.28 6.73
CA PRO A 162 -20.38 -2.69 7.06
C PRO A 162 -19.34 -1.61 6.65
N GLN A 163 -19.66 -0.71 5.72
CA GLN A 163 -18.84 0.48 5.41
C GLN A 163 -18.73 1.42 6.62
N GLU A 164 -19.85 1.70 7.28
CA GLU A 164 -19.86 2.53 8.49
C GLU A 164 -19.03 1.87 9.59
N ARG A 165 -19.19 0.56 9.79
CA ARG A 165 -18.40 -0.18 10.79
C ARG A 165 -16.90 -0.18 10.49
N VAL A 166 -16.51 -0.36 9.24
CA VAL A 166 -15.11 -0.27 8.81
C VAL A 166 -14.55 1.15 8.98
N ALA A 167 -15.34 2.18 8.69
CA ALA A 167 -14.93 3.57 8.94
C ALA A 167 -14.70 3.84 10.43
N GLN A 168 -15.57 3.32 11.30
CA GLN A 168 -15.38 3.41 12.75
C GLN A 168 -14.15 2.61 13.21
N ALA A 169 -13.92 1.43 12.66
CA ALA A 169 -12.71 0.64 12.92
C ALA A 169 -11.44 1.38 12.50
N ALA A 170 -11.42 2.01 11.32
CA ALA A 170 -10.31 2.83 10.85
C ALA A 170 -10.05 4.04 11.77
N ALA A 171 -11.13 4.69 12.24
CA ALA A 171 -11.02 5.77 13.22
C ALA A 171 -10.44 5.28 14.56
N SER A 172 -10.77 4.06 14.99
CA SER A 172 -10.27 3.49 16.25
C SER A 172 -8.76 3.30 16.29
N ILE A 173 -8.13 3.08 15.13
CA ILE A 173 -6.68 2.98 14.97
C ILE A 173 -6.02 4.31 14.59
N LYS A 174 -6.80 5.40 14.54
CA LYS A 174 -6.35 6.75 14.15
C LYS A 174 -5.79 6.84 12.72
N ALA A 175 -6.36 6.09 11.78
CA ALA A 175 -6.10 6.36 10.36
C ALA A 175 -6.69 7.73 9.98
N ASP A 176 -5.95 8.54 9.22
CA ASP A 176 -6.39 9.89 8.83
C ASP A 176 -7.33 9.85 7.63
N VAL A 177 -7.07 8.94 6.70
CA VAL A 177 -7.86 8.73 5.50
C VAL A 177 -8.20 7.25 5.37
N LEU A 178 -9.41 6.95 4.92
CA LEU A 178 -9.81 5.61 4.50
C LEU A 178 -10.06 5.65 3.00
N SER A 179 -9.18 5.02 2.22
CA SER A 179 -9.37 4.91 0.78
C SER A 179 -10.58 4.03 0.49
N PRO A 180 -11.54 4.49 -0.34
CA PRO A 180 -12.70 3.69 -0.67
C PRO A 180 -12.30 2.50 -1.54
N VAL A 181 -12.65 1.31 -1.10
CA VAL A 181 -12.63 0.10 -1.94
C VAL A 181 -13.76 -0.80 -1.47
N TRP A 182 -14.97 -0.46 -1.90
CA TRP A 182 -16.07 -1.41 -1.94
C TRP A 182 -17.16 -0.93 -2.91
N ASN A 183 -17.33 -1.63 -4.02
CA ASN A 183 -18.59 -1.63 -4.75
C ASN A 183 -19.60 -2.44 -3.92
N GLY A 184 -20.24 -1.81 -2.93
CA GLY A 184 -21.43 -2.39 -2.32
C GLY A 184 -22.46 -2.59 -3.42
N VAL A 185 -22.73 -3.86 -3.76
CA VAL A 185 -23.82 -4.33 -4.64
C VAL A 185 -24.20 -3.34 -5.75
N ARG A 186 -23.58 -3.47 -6.93
CA ARG A 186 -24.31 -3.05 -8.14
C ARG A 186 -25.56 -3.92 -8.18
N LYS A 187 -26.75 -3.34 -7.97
CA LYS A 187 -27.94 -3.94 -8.56
C LYS A 187 -27.63 -4.17 -10.04
N PRO A 188 -28.06 -5.29 -10.64
CA PRO A 188 -28.00 -5.45 -12.09
C PRO A 188 -28.54 -4.17 -12.73
N PHE A 189 -27.85 -3.67 -13.74
CA PHE A 189 -28.47 -2.74 -14.68
C PHE A 189 -29.58 -3.53 -15.37
N ASP A 190 -30.79 -3.45 -14.81
CA ASP A 190 -32.00 -3.85 -15.53
C ASP A 190 -32.22 -2.76 -16.57
N GLY A 191 -31.67 -2.99 -17.75
CA GLY A 191 -31.92 -2.13 -18.90
C GLY A 191 -33.36 -2.32 -19.36
N GLU A 192 -34.21 -1.36 -19.03
CA GLU A 192 -35.33 -0.85 -19.85
C GLU A 192 -35.42 0.67 -19.69
#